data_AF-A0A0L0LBI3-F1
#
_entry.id   AF-A0A0L0LBI3-F1
#
_cell.length_a   1.000
_cell.length_b   1.000
_cell.length_c   1.000
_cell.angle_alpha   90.00
_cell.angle_beta   90.00
_cell.angle_gamma   90.00
#
_symmetry.space_group_name_H-M   'P 1'
#
loop_
_entity.id
_entity.type
_entity.pdbx_description
1 polymer ?
#
loop_
_entity_poly.entity_id
_entity_poly.type
_entity_poly.pdbx_seq_one_letter_code
_entity_poly.pdbx_strand_id
1 'polypeptide(L)'
;MSGETIYDSRNEAQPTHYHGDLVRGLFVAAAVLVFLTQFIGARLPYSSGGLILIILVLVIAAGITNPVQRWIHWANAAISVIGVLMFGGLALARFDSNPAFLSQNVIVPIIAVIFIGTLYFSTATVRGFLVPHVDPNDEPEDPRLYIADPE
;
A
#
# COMPACT_ATOMS: atom_id res chain seq x y z
N MET A 1 2.07 20.75 -45.61
CA MET A 1 0.98 19.85 -45.16
C MET A 1 1.36 19.36 -43.78
N SER A 2 0.48 19.63 -42.81
CA SER A 2 0.65 19.43 -41.36
C SER A 2 1.06 18.00 -41.02
N GLY A 3 2.21 17.84 -40.37
CA GLY A 3 2.56 16.61 -39.68
C GLY A 3 1.79 16.57 -38.36
N GLU A 4 0.64 15.93 -38.36
CA GLU A 4 -0.07 15.61 -37.13
C GLU A 4 0.75 14.55 -36.39
N THR A 5 1.59 15.01 -35.46
CA THR A 5 2.12 14.15 -34.39
C THR A 5 0.92 13.64 -33.61
N ILE A 6 0.55 12.39 -33.87
CA ILE A 6 -0.41 11.66 -33.05
C ILE A 6 0.17 11.60 -31.64
N TYR A 7 -0.33 12.46 -30.77
CA TYR A 7 -0.08 12.41 -29.35
C TYR A 7 -0.75 11.13 -28.83
N ASP A 8 0.01 10.03 -28.73
CA ASP A 8 -0.49 8.77 -28.18
C ASP A 8 -0.65 8.92 -26.66
N SER A 9 -1.85 9.35 -26.26
CA SER A 9 -2.25 9.50 -24.85
C SER A 9 -2.33 8.18 -24.09
N ARG A 10 -1.96 7.03 -24.69
CA ARG A 10 -1.91 5.72 -24.02
C ARG A 10 -0.59 5.45 -23.32
N ASN A 11 0.44 6.26 -23.57
CA ASN A 11 1.72 6.24 -22.86
C ASN A 11 1.82 7.41 -21.88
N GLU A 12 0.76 7.70 -21.12
CA GLU A 12 0.99 8.26 -19.79
C GLU A 12 1.83 7.23 -19.06
N ALA A 13 3.13 7.51 -18.89
CA ALA A 13 4.06 6.65 -18.19
C ALA A 13 3.46 6.35 -16.81
N GLN A 14 2.75 5.23 -16.69
CA GLN A 14 2.33 4.74 -15.40
C GLN A 14 3.61 4.62 -14.61
N PRO A 15 3.70 5.25 -13.42
CA PRO A 15 4.92 5.15 -12.63
C PRO A 15 5.22 3.66 -12.53
N THR A 16 6.35 3.23 -13.10
CA THR A 16 6.66 1.82 -13.41
C THR A 16 6.66 0.92 -12.16
N HIS A 17 6.46 1.50 -10.98
CA HIS A 17 6.44 0.88 -9.66
C HIS A 17 5.27 1.35 -8.75
N TYR A 18 4.11 1.73 -9.28
CA TYR A 18 2.92 2.02 -8.47
C TYR A 18 2.18 0.73 -8.05
N HIS A 19 2.05 0.50 -6.74
CA HIS A 19 1.32 -0.65 -6.17
C HIS A 19 0.14 -0.22 -5.28
N GLY A 20 -0.33 1.03 -5.41
CA GLY A 20 -1.39 1.57 -4.55
C GLY A 20 -2.72 0.81 -4.67
N ASP A 21 -3.04 0.25 -5.84
CA ASP A 21 -4.29 -0.49 -6.04
C ASP A 21 -4.32 -1.80 -5.25
N LEU A 22 -3.17 -2.47 -5.11
CA LEU A 22 -3.02 -3.63 -4.22
C LEU A 22 -3.19 -3.22 -2.76
N VAL A 23 -2.58 -2.10 -2.34
CA VAL A 23 -2.71 -1.57 -0.98
C VAL A 23 -4.17 -1.28 -0.63
N ARG A 24 -4.94 -0.71 -1.57
CA ARG A 24 -6.38 -0.46 -1.41
C ARG A 24 -7.15 -1.75 -1.15
N GLY A 25 -6.95 -2.75 -2.01
CA GLY A 25 -7.60 -4.05 -1.88
C GLY A 25 -7.25 -4.73 -0.56
N LEU A 26 -5.98 -4.69 -0.16
CA LEU A 26 -5.50 -5.28 1.09
C LEU A 26 -6.07 -4.59 2.33
N PHE A 27 -6.18 -3.26 2.36
CA PHE A 27 -6.82 -2.57 3.48
C PHE A 27 -8.32 -2.86 3.58
N VAL A 28 -9.03 -2.95 2.46
CA VAL A 28 -10.44 -3.36 2.47
C VAL A 28 -10.58 -4.80 2.97
N ALA A 29 -9.73 -5.72 2.48
CA ALA A 29 -9.72 -7.10 2.95
C ALA A 29 -9.42 -7.20 4.45
N ALA A 30 -8.45 -6.44 4.96
CA ALA A 30 -8.14 -6.37 6.38
C ALA A 30 -9.34 -5.85 7.19
N ALA A 31 -10.00 -4.78 6.73
CA ALA A 31 -11.17 -4.22 7.40
C ALA A 31 -12.31 -5.23 7.52
N VAL A 32 -12.60 -5.96 6.43
CA VAL A 32 -13.61 -7.03 6.41
C VAL A 32 -13.22 -8.15 7.38
N LEU A 33 -11.97 -8.61 7.37
CA LEU A 33 -11.54 -9.67 8.26
C LEU A 33 -11.58 -9.25 9.73
N VAL A 34 -11.18 -8.02 10.06
CA VAL A 34 -11.29 -7.46 11.42
C VAL A 34 -12.75 -7.47 11.86
N PHE A 35 -13.68 -7.06 11.00
CA PHE A 35 -15.12 -7.14 11.30
C PHE A 35 -15.59 -8.58 11.56
N LEU A 36 -15.19 -9.53 10.71
CA LEU A 36 -15.56 -10.94 10.84
C LEU A 36 -15.04 -11.60 12.12
N THR A 37 -13.95 -11.09 12.73
CA THR A 37 -13.45 -11.63 14.01
C THR A 37 -14.49 -11.64 15.12
N GLN A 38 -15.46 -10.72 15.09
CA GLN A 38 -16.51 -10.62 16.10
C GLN A 38 -17.54 -11.76 16.02
N PHE A 39 -17.73 -12.33 14.84
CA PHE A 39 -18.77 -13.34 14.59
C PHE A 39 -18.24 -14.77 14.71
N ILE A 40 -16.94 -14.97 14.45
CA ILE A 40 -16.33 -16.30 14.31
C ILE A 40 -15.57 -16.71 15.59
N GLY A 41 -15.80 -16.01 16.71
CA GLY A 41 -15.17 -16.35 17.99
C GLY A 41 -13.68 -16.01 18.09
N ALA A 42 -13.10 -15.37 17.07
CA ALA A 42 -11.71 -14.90 17.05
C ALA A 42 -11.50 -13.60 17.84
N ARG A 43 -12.19 -13.46 18.99
CA ARG A 43 -12.33 -12.23 19.77
C ARG A 43 -10.98 -11.54 19.96
N LEU A 44 -10.86 -10.36 19.40
CA LEU A 44 -9.70 -9.49 19.60
C LEU A 44 -9.78 -8.85 20.99
N PRO A 45 -8.65 -8.58 21.67
CA PRO A 45 -8.62 -7.94 22.99
C PRO A 45 -8.90 -6.42 22.91
N TYR A 46 -9.84 -6.01 22.08
CA TYR A 46 -10.19 -4.61 21.82
C TYR A 46 -11.69 -4.41 22.05
N SER A 47 -12.07 -3.21 22.49
CA SER A 47 -13.48 -2.84 22.60
C SER A 47 -14.13 -2.78 21.22
N SER A 48 -15.46 -2.97 21.16
CA SER A 48 -16.21 -2.85 19.89
C SER A 48 -16.00 -1.50 19.21
N GLY A 49 -15.95 -0.41 20.00
CA GLY A 49 -15.64 0.93 19.48
C GLY A 49 -14.23 1.04 18.91
N GLY A 50 -13.24 0.43 19.55
CA GLY A 50 -11.86 0.38 19.03
C GLY A 50 -11.76 -0.39 17.70
N LEU A 51 -12.50 -1.49 17.57
CA LEU A 51 -12.56 -2.25 16.31
C LEU A 51 -13.23 -1.47 15.18
N ILE A 52 -14.33 -0.79 15.48
CA ILE A 52 -15.01 0.09 14.50
C ILE A 52 -14.04 1.19 14.04
N LEU A 53 -13.29 1.81 14.97
CA LEU A 53 -12.31 2.83 14.61
C LEU A 53 -11.22 2.27 13.68
N ILE A 54 -10.69 1.08 13.97
CA ILE A 54 -9.71 0.41 13.09
C ILE A 54 -10.30 0.19 11.70
N ILE A 55 -11.53 -0.35 11.61
CA ILE A 55 -12.22 -0.59 10.34
C ILE A 55 -12.37 0.72 9.55
N LEU A 56 -12.82 1.80 10.21
CA LEU A 56 -12.99 3.10 9.57
C LEU A 56 -11.67 3.65 9.04
N VAL A 57 -10.60 3.60 9.84
CA VAL A 57 -9.26 4.04 9.41
C VAL A 57 -8.81 3.29 8.16
N LEU A 58 -8.99 1.96 8.13
CA LEU A 58 -8.59 1.13 6.98
C LEU A 58 -9.41 1.43 5.73
N VAL A 59 -10.73 1.55 5.85
CA VAL A 59 -11.62 1.85 4.71
C VAL A 59 -11.38 3.26 4.17
N ILE A 60 -11.19 4.25 5.05
CA ILE A 60 -10.86 5.62 4.64
C ILE A 60 -9.51 5.64 3.93
N ALA A 61 -8.47 5.01 4.51
CA ALA A 61 -7.15 4.91 3.88
C ALA A 61 -7.23 4.26 2.49
N ALA A 62 -8.00 3.18 2.35
CA ALA A 62 -8.24 2.54 1.06
C ALA A 62 -8.97 3.46 0.07
N GLY A 63 -9.94 4.26 0.53
CA GLY A 63 -10.71 5.18 -0.31
C GLY A 63 -9.87 6.34 -0.85
N ILE A 64 -8.98 6.89 -0.02
CA ILE A 64 -8.17 8.08 -0.38
C ILE A 64 -6.86 7.75 -1.09
N THR A 65 -6.45 6.48 -1.13
CA THR A 65 -5.21 6.07 -1.82
C THR A 65 -5.33 6.29 -3.32
N ASN A 66 -4.47 7.15 -3.88
CA ASN A 66 -4.46 7.56 -5.29
C ASN A 66 -3.01 7.85 -5.73
N PRO A 67 -2.58 7.45 -6.95
CA PRO A 67 -1.24 7.74 -7.47
C PRO A 67 -0.82 9.21 -7.42
N VAL A 68 -1.77 10.14 -7.52
CA VAL A 68 -1.48 11.59 -7.56
C VAL A 68 -0.91 12.11 -6.22
N GLN A 69 -1.37 11.56 -5.09
CA GLN A 69 -1.04 12.10 -3.76
C GLN A 69 0.08 11.31 -3.09
N ARG A 70 1.34 11.65 -3.38
CA ARG A 70 2.52 10.93 -2.87
C ARG A 70 2.54 10.73 -1.34
N TRP A 71 2.06 11.71 -0.58
CA TRP A 71 2.03 11.65 0.89
C TRP A 71 1.15 10.51 1.42
N ILE A 72 0.10 10.10 0.67
CA ILE A 72 -0.81 9.04 1.10
C ILE A 72 -0.11 7.69 1.21
N HIS A 73 0.91 7.47 0.38
CA HIS A 73 1.68 6.22 0.41
C HIS A 73 2.58 6.12 1.65
N TRP A 74 3.02 7.26 2.20
CA TRP A 74 3.69 7.30 3.50
C TRP A 74 2.72 7.04 4.65
N ALA A 75 1.52 7.62 4.59
CA ALA A 75 0.47 7.34 5.58
C ALA A 75 0.06 5.86 5.58
N ASN A 76 -0.12 5.27 4.40
CA ASN A 76 -0.42 3.85 4.25
C ASN A 76 0.69 2.95 4.81
N ALA A 77 1.95 3.31 4.61
CA ALA A 77 3.08 2.60 5.20
C ALA A 77 3.02 2.67 6.74
N ALA A 78 2.78 3.84 7.31
CA ALA A 78 2.63 4.02 8.76
C ALA A 78 1.47 3.21 9.34
N ILE A 79 0.29 3.26 8.71
CA ILE A 79 -0.88 2.45 9.10
C ILE A 79 -0.54 0.96 9.03
N SER A 80 0.19 0.54 8.00
CA SER A 80 0.61 -0.86 7.84
C SER A 80 1.58 -1.30 8.94
N VAL A 81 2.54 -0.46 9.33
CA VAL A 81 3.43 -0.74 10.48
C VAL A 81 2.62 -0.93 11.75
N ILE A 82 1.69 -0.03 12.04
CA ILE A 82 0.81 -0.14 13.22
C ILE A 82 0.02 -1.45 13.16
N GLY A 83 -0.55 -1.79 12.00
CA GLY A 83 -1.26 -3.06 11.78
C GLY A 83 -0.39 -4.29 12.01
N VAL A 84 0.85 -4.31 11.52
CA VAL A 84 1.81 -5.40 11.77
C VAL A 84 2.10 -5.53 13.26
N LEU A 85 2.37 -4.43 13.96
CA LEU A 85 2.66 -4.47 15.39
C LEU A 85 1.46 -4.98 16.21
N MET A 86 0.26 -4.49 15.91
CA MET A 86 -0.96 -4.87 16.62
C MET A 86 -1.36 -6.33 16.34
N PHE A 87 -1.53 -6.70 15.07
CA PHE A 87 -2.06 -8.01 14.69
C PHE A 87 -0.97 -9.08 14.64
N GLY A 88 0.24 -8.75 14.21
CA GLY A 88 1.38 -9.65 14.23
C GLY A 88 1.84 -9.96 15.66
N GLY A 89 1.94 -8.95 16.51
CA GLY A 89 2.23 -9.14 17.94
C GLY A 89 1.18 -10.01 18.63
N LEU A 90 -0.10 -9.76 18.34
CA LEU A 90 -1.20 -10.59 18.87
C LEU A 90 -1.17 -12.02 18.33
N ALA A 91 -0.85 -12.22 17.05
CA ALA A 91 -0.73 -13.56 16.46
C ALA A 91 0.40 -14.37 17.12
N LEU A 92 1.57 -13.75 17.32
CA LEU A 92 2.71 -14.38 17.98
C LEU A 92 2.39 -14.71 19.45
N ALA A 93 1.84 -13.77 20.21
CA ALA A 93 1.46 -14.00 21.60
C ALA A 93 0.49 -15.17 21.78
N ARG A 94 -0.45 -15.35 20.83
CA ARG A 94 -1.39 -16.48 20.84
C ARG A 94 -0.74 -17.79 20.43
N PHE A 95 0.19 -17.75 19.49
CA PHE A 95 0.97 -18.92 19.08
C PHE A 95 1.82 -19.45 20.24
N ASP A 96 2.52 -18.56 20.97
CA ASP A 96 3.35 -18.92 22.12
C ASP A 96 2.53 -19.53 23.26
N SER A 97 1.31 -19.04 23.45
CA SER A 97 0.42 -19.51 24.53
C SER A 97 -0.26 -20.85 24.21
N ASN A 98 -0.46 -21.17 22.93
CA ASN A 98 -1.11 -22.42 22.52
C ASN A 98 -0.64 -22.82 21.10
N PRO A 99 0.24 -23.83 20.96
CA PRO A 99 0.73 -24.27 19.64
C PRO A 99 -0.37 -24.79 18.69
N ALA A 100 -1.50 -25.26 19.24
CA ALA A 100 -2.67 -25.67 18.45
C ALA A 100 -3.52 -24.47 17.99
N PHE A 101 -3.13 -23.24 18.28
CA PHE A 101 -3.88 -22.02 17.94
C PHE A 101 -4.13 -21.89 16.43
N LEU A 102 -3.18 -22.30 15.60
CA LEU A 102 -3.33 -22.24 14.14
C LEU A 102 -4.50 -23.11 13.63
N SER A 103 -4.92 -24.16 14.34
CA SER A 103 -6.10 -24.93 13.93
C SER A 103 -7.42 -24.33 14.41
N GLN A 104 -7.39 -23.44 15.40
CA GLN A 104 -8.60 -22.89 16.05
C GLN A 104 -8.90 -21.45 15.64
N ASN A 105 -7.89 -20.66 15.27
CA ASN A 105 -8.08 -19.24 14.96
C ASN A 105 -7.02 -18.71 13.98
N VAL A 106 -7.25 -19.02 12.71
CA VAL A 106 -6.39 -18.60 11.58
C VAL A 106 -6.56 -17.13 11.17
N ILE A 107 -7.66 -16.47 11.56
CA ILE A 107 -7.99 -15.14 11.05
C ILE A 107 -6.96 -14.08 11.49
N VAL A 108 -6.53 -14.10 12.75
CA VAL A 108 -5.59 -13.08 13.25
C VAL A 108 -4.22 -13.17 12.56
N PRO A 109 -3.61 -14.37 12.39
CA PRO A 109 -2.43 -14.53 11.54
C PRO A 109 -2.64 -14.07 10.09
N ILE A 110 -3.79 -14.35 9.48
CA ILE A 110 -4.10 -13.90 8.10
C ILE A 110 -4.13 -12.37 8.02
N ILE A 111 -4.78 -11.70 8.97
CA ILE A 111 -4.81 -10.23 9.05
C ILE A 111 -3.38 -9.69 9.18
N ALA A 112 -2.55 -10.30 10.02
CA ALA A 112 -1.15 -9.90 10.18
C ALA A 112 -0.36 -10.03 8.85
N VAL A 113 -0.53 -11.12 8.12
CA VAL A 113 0.09 -11.33 6.80
C VAL A 113 -0.37 -10.28 5.80
N ILE A 114 -1.65 -9.92 5.80
CA ILE A 114 -2.18 -8.83 4.95
C ILE A 114 -1.48 -7.52 5.27
N PHE A 115 -1.29 -7.17 6.54
CA PHE A 115 -0.56 -5.95 6.92
C PHE A 115 0.92 -5.97 6.54
N ILE A 116 1.59 -7.13 6.62
CA ILE A 116 2.97 -7.29 6.13
C ILE A 116 3.02 -7.06 4.60
N GLY A 117 2.10 -7.66 3.86
CA GLY A 117 2.00 -7.46 2.41
C GLY A 117 1.71 -6.00 2.05
N THR A 118 0.80 -5.37 2.79
CA THR A 118 0.46 -3.96 2.60
C THR A 118 1.66 -3.05 2.87
N LEU A 119 2.43 -3.32 3.92
CA LEU A 119 3.66 -2.60 4.23
C LEU A 119 4.69 -2.74 3.09
N TYR A 120 4.87 -3.96 2.56
CA TYR A 120 5.77 -4.20 1.43
C TYR A 120 5.36 -3.40 0.19
N PHE A 121 4.10 -3.48 -0.23
CA PHE A 121 3.64 -2.75 -1.43
C PHE A 121 3.64 -1.23 -1.24
N SER A 122 3.32 -0.76 -0.02
CA SER A 122 3.38 0.67 0.28
C SER A 122 4.81 1.20 0.23
N THR A 123 5.78 0.47 0.80
CA THR A 123 7.20 0.86 0.74
C THR A 123 7.78 0.71 -0.67
N ALA A 124 7.37 -0.29 -1.44
CA ALA A 124 7.75 -0.43 -2.85
C ALA A 124 7.28 0.75 -3.69
N THR A 125 6.05 1.24 -3.45
CA THR A 125 5.50 2.42 -4.12
C THR A 125 6.27 3.68 -3.73
N VAL A 126 6.54 3.88 -2.44
CA VAL A 126 7.36 4.99 -1.95
C VAL A 126 8.76 4.98 -2.57
N ARG A 127 9.41 3.82 -2.64
CA ARG A 127 10.72 3.65 -3.30
C ARG A 127 10.64 4.04 -4.78
N GLY A 128 9.58 3.64 -5.47
CA GLY A 128 9.33 3.99 -6.87
C GLY A 128 9.26 5.51 -7.13
N PHE A 129 8.88 6.31 -6.13
CA PHE A 129 8.89 7.77 -6.25
C PHE A 129 10.24 8.41 -5.91
N LEU A 130 11.07 7.75 -5.09
CA LEU A 130 12.37 8.27 -4.65
C LEU A 130 13.48 7.98 -5.66
N VAL A 131 13.35 6.92 -6.46
CA VAL A 131 14.33 6.54 -7.48
C VAL A 131 13.67 6.66 -8.85
N PRO A 132 13.76 7.83 -9.52
CA PRO A 132 13.33 7.98 -10.90
C PRO A 132 14.07 6.96 -11.77
N HIS A 133 13.34 6.25 -12.63
CA HIS A 133 13.97 5.44 -13.67
C HIS A 133 14.61 6.40 -14.67
N VAL A 134 15.93 6.29 -14.88
CA VAL A 134 16.60 6.93 -16.01
C VAL A 134 16.37 5.99 -17.19
N ASP A 135 15.56 6.41 -18.17
CA ASP A 135 15.37 5.63 -19.39
C ASP A 135 16.72 5.56 -20.12
N PRO A 136 17.27 4.38 -20.43
CA PRO A 136 18.49 4.25 -21.22
C PRO A 136 18.36 4.81 -22.64
N ASN A 137 17.13 5.05 -23.11
CA ASN A 137 16.81 5.61 -24.43
C ASN A 137 16.42 7.08 -24.38
N ASP A 138 16.44 7.74 -23.21
CA ASP A 138 16.47 9.19 -23.13
C ASP A 138 17.87 9.67 -23.56
N GLU A 139 18.17 9.51 -24.86
CA GLU A 139 19.23 10.30 -25.47
C GLU A 139 18.84 11.78 -25.31
N PRO A 140 19.76 12.65 -24.86
CA PRO A 140 19.43 14.06 -24.74
C PRO A 140 18.92 14.58 -26.09
N GLU A 141 17.71 15.14 -26.11
CA GLU A 141 17.20 15.91 -27.24
C GLU A 141 18.18 17.06 -27.51
N ASP A 142 19.05 16.83 -28.49
CA ASP A 142 20.01 17.76 -29.08
C ASP A 142 20.94 18.52 -28.09
N PRO A 143 22.22 18.11 -27.96
CA PRO A 143 23.25 18.85 -27.24
C PRO A 143 23.45 20.32 -27.68
N ARG A 144 22.90 20.73 -28.83
CA ARG A 144 23.03 22.09 -29.37
C ARG A 144 22.10 23.11 -28.73
N LEU A 145 21.07 22.70 -27.99
CA LEU A 145 20.14 23.63 -27.33
C LEU A 145 20.72 24.31 -26.08
N TYR A 146 21.91 23.90 -25.62
CA TYR A 146 22.61 24.49 -24.47
C TYR A 146 23.71 25.51 -24.85
N ILE A 147 23.95 25.74 -26.16
CA ILE A 147 25.08 26.58 -26.65
C ILE A 147 24.60 27.96 -27.17
N ALA A 148 23.32 28.30 -27.04
CA ALA A 148 22.79 29.59 -27.48
C ALA A 148 22.39 30.48 -26.30
N ASP A 149 23.37 30.93 -25.51
CA ASP A 149 23.26 32.23 -24.85
C ASP A 149 24.61 32.94 -24.87
N PRO A 150 24.91 33.70 -25.95
CA PRO A 150 26.01 34.64 -25.95
C PRO A 150 25.54 35.96 -25.32
N GLU A 151 25.99 36.25 -24.10
CA GLU A 151 26.15 37.64 -23.64
C GLU A 151 27.32 38.32 -24.37
#